data_AF-A0A914HNS5-F1
#
_entry.id   AF-A0A914HNS5-F1
#
_cell.length_a   1.000
_cell.length_b   1.000
_cell.length_c   1.000
_cell.angle_alpha   90.00
_cell.angle_beta   90.00
_cell.angle_gamma   90.00
#
_symmetry.space_group_name_H-M   'P 1'
#
loop_
_entity.id
_entity.type
_entity.pdbx_description
1 polymer ?
#
loop_
_entity_poly.entity_id
_entity_poly.type
_entity_poly.pdbx_seq_one_letter_code
_entity_poly.pdbx_strand_id
1 'polypeptide(L)'
;MSGRPVRKTAEKGRRQMDRGRAAQQRSRSRSRSASFYTSVRHLQDGCFENLVVKLRSAVGMPPNLDSRKVYSNSSSPRGLALIIANDKFTNRRLPARPGSDVDVKNIKKLLAGLGYDIFANRNETAEVNTKN
;
A
#
# COMPACT_ATOMS: atom_id res chain seq x y z
N MET A 1 5.43 -72.16 -46.18
CA MET A 1 5.13 -71.39 -44.95
C MET A 1 6.30 -70.43 -44.70
N SER A 2 6.34 -69.26 -45.35
CA SER A 2 5.78 -67.97 -44.89
C SER A 2 6.23 -67.56 -43.48
N GLY A 3 7.27 -66.74 -43.40
CA GLY A 3 7.67 -66.02 -42.18
C GLY A 3 8.62 -64.88 -42.53
N ARG A 4 8.10 -63.65 -42.55
CA ARG A 4 8.78 -62.39 -42.91
C ARG A 4 9.81 -61.96 -41.86
N PRO A 5 10.90 -61.26 -42.23
CA PRO A 5 11.77 -60.59 -41.26
C PRO A 5 11.14 -59.27 -40.77
N VAL A 6 11.08 -59.09 -39.45
CA VAL A 6 10.59 -57.87 -38.79
C VAL A 6 11.76 -56.90 -38.60
N ARG A 7 11.61 -55.70 -39.17
CA ARG A 7 12.44 -54.51 -38.94
C ARG A 7 12.40 -54.09 -37.47
N LYS A 8 13.55 -53.76 -36.86
CA LYS A 8 13.59 -52.90 -35.67
C LYS A 8 14.37 -51.63 -35.98
N THR A 9 13.59 -50.56 -36.08
CA THR A 9 13.97 -49.16 -36.26
C THR A 9 14.56 -48.55 -34.99
N ALA A 10 15.55 -47.68 -35.22
CA ALA A 10 16.04 -46.57 -34.43
C ALA A 10 15.27 -46.19 -33.15
N GLU A 11 15.92 -46.31 -31.99
CA GLU A 11 15.57 -45.58 -30.77
C GLU A 11 16.76 -44.72 -30.33
N LYS A 12 17.01 -43.66 -31.12
CA LYS A 12 17.92 -42.57 -30.76
C LYS A 12 17.04 -41.37 -30.39
N GLY A 13 17.25 -40.80 -29.19
CA GLY A 13 17.00 -39.38 -28.97
C GLY A 13 15.67 -38.94 -28.34
N ARG A 14 15.17 -39.62 -27.30
CA ARG A 14 14.00 -39.13 -26.52
C ARG A 14 14.25 -38.90 -25.02
N ARG A 15 15.49 -38.74 -24.58
CA ARG A 15 15.80 -38.47 -23.16
C ARG A 15 16.49 -37.14 -22.86
N GLN A 16 16.60 -36.25 -23.84
CA GLN A 16 17.39 -35.02 -23.70
C GLN A 16 16.62 -33.71 -23.94
N MET A 17 15.28 -33.74 -23.95
CA MET A 17 14.45 -32.54 -24.22
C MET A 17 13.55 -32.10 -23.06
N ASP A 18 13.49 -32.82 -21.93
CA ASP A 18 12.61 -32.44 -20.80
C ASP A 18 13.29 -31.64 -19.67
N ARG A 19 14.63 -31.52 -19.67
CA ARG A 19 15.34 -30.75 -18.63
C ARG A 19 15.49 -29.26 -18.94
N GLY A 20 15.21 -28.82 -20.17
CA GLY A 20 15.35 -27.42 -20.59
C GLY A 20 14.15 -26.52 -20.26
N ARG A 21 12.92 -27.07 -20.15
CA ARG A 21 11.71 -26.25 -19.95
C ARG A 21 11.48 -25.82 -18.49
N ALA A 22 11.91 -26.62 -17.52
CA ALA A 22 11.72 -26.30 -16.10
C ALA A 22 12.61 -25.13 -15.61
N ALA A 23 13.78 -24.92 -16.24
CA ALA A 23 14.70 -23.84 -15.87
C ALA A 23 14.27 -22.46 -16.43
N GLN A 24 13.56 -22.44 -17.56
CA GLN A 24 13.13 -21.21 -18.22
C GLN A 24 11.79 -20.67 -17.69
N GLN A 25 10.99 -21.51 -17.00
CA GLN A 25 9.79 -21.05 -16.27
C GLN A 25 10.10 -20.57 -14.84
N ARG A 26 11.21 -21.00 -14.22
CA ARG A 26 11.61 -20.56 -12.86
C ARG A 26 12.26 -19.18 -12.80
N SER A 27 12.74 -18.66 -13.93
CA SER A 27 13.40 -17.35 -14.01
C SER A 27 12.44 -16.18 -14.25
N ARG A 28 11.13 -16.44 -14.44
CA ARG A 28 10.11 -15.39 -14.68
C ARG A 28 9.28 -15.00 -13.45
N SER A 29 9.47 -15.67 -12.31
CA SER A 29 8.70 -15.44 -11.08
C SER A 29 9.51 -14.81 -9.94
N ARG A 30 10.68 -14.21 -10.23
CA ARG A 30 11.26 -13.20 -9.34
C ARG A 30 10.49 -11.89 -9.49
N SER A 31 9.35 -11.91 -8.82
CA SER A 31 8.47 -10.81 -8.50
C SER A 31 9.29 -9.55 -8.29
N ARG A 32 9.17 -8.63 -9.26
CA ARG A 32 9.60 -7.24 -9.13
C ARG A 32 8.85 -6.73 -7.92
N SER A 33 9.52 -6.61 -6.78
CA SER A 33 9.06 -5.78 -5.66
C SER A 33 9.16 -4.32 -6.10
N ALA A 34 8.36 -3.96 -7.10
CA ALA A 34 8.10 -2.58 -7.41
C ALA A 34 7.26 -2.06 -6.25
N SER A 35 7.85 -1.10 -5.52
CA SER A 35 7.11 -0.26 -4.59
C SER A 35 6.01 0.44 -5.38
N PHE A 36 4.81 -0.14 -5.40
CA PHE A 36 3.66 0.43 -6.07
C PHE A 36 3.05 1.51 -5.17
N TYR A 37 3.66 2.69 -5.14
CA TYR A 37 2.88 3.90 -4.94
C TYR A 37 2.12 4.13 -6.25
N THR A 38 0.84 3.81 -6.26
CA THR A 38 -0.06 4.21 -7.37
C THR A 38 0.01 5.72 -7.51
N SER A 39 0.32 6.18 -8.72
CA SER A 39 0.41 7.59 -9.11
C SER A 39 -0.72 8.41 -8.48
N VAL A 40 -0.34 9.32 -7.58
CA VAL A 40 -1.23 10.32 -7.00
C VAL A 40 -1.47 11.35 -8.10
N ARG A 41 -2.69 11.40 -8.64
CA ARG A 41 -3.08 12.50 -9.54
C ARG A 41 -3.56 13.66 -8.68
N HIS A 42 -2.91 14.81 -8.83
CA HIS A 42 -3.34 16.06 -8.22
C HIS A 42 -4.45 16.66 -9.09
N LEU A 43 -5.55 17.07 -8.47
CA LEU A 43 -6.55 17.91 -9.11
C LEU A 43 -6.06 19.37 -9.18
N GLN A 44 -6.73 20.18 -10.01
CA GLN A 44 -6.47 21.64 -10.10
C GLN A 44 -6.68 22.37 -8.76
N ASP A 45 -7.41 21.77 -7.81
CA ASP A 45 -7.65 22.28 -6.46
C ASP A 45 -6.71 21.67 -5.39
N GLY A 46 -5.77 20.80 -5.78
CA GLY A 46 -4.83 20.14 -4.88
C GLY A 46 -5.40 18.95 -4.07
N CYS A 47 -6.67 18.58 -4.27
CA CYS A 47 -7.27 17.43 -3.59
C CYS A 47 -6.85 16.09 -4.23
N PHE A 48 -6.64 15.05 -3.41
CA PHE A 48 -6.35 13.70 -3.89
C PHE A 48 -7.63 12.92 -4.18
N GLU A 49 -8.03 12.82 -5.45
CA GLU A 49 -9.23 12.08 -5.85
C GLU A 49 -9.07 10.55 -5.72
N ASN A 50 -7.89 10.02 -6.04
CA ASN A 50 -7.62 8.58 -6.14
C ASN A 50 -6.57 8.08 -5.13
N LEU A 51 -6.59 8.61 -3.90
CA LEU A 51 -5.75 8.07 -2.84
C LEU A 51 -6.25 6.68 -2.43
N VAL A 52 -5.59 5.64 -2.96
CA VAL A 52 -5.84 4.24 -2.61
C VAL A 52 -4.83 3.81 -1.55
N VAL A 53 -5.30 3.65 -0.32
CA VAL A 53 -4.49 3.07 0.75
C VAL A 53 -4.67 1.56 0.72
N LYS A 54 -3.62 0.83 0.30
CA LYS A 54 -3.61 -0.64 0.35
C LYS A 54 -3.01 -1.10 1.67
N LEU A 55 -3.86 -1.50 2.60
CA LEU A 55 -3.43 -2.23 3.78
C LEU A 55 -2.98 -3.62 3.34
N ARG A 56 -1.69 -3.94 3.50
CA ARG A 56 -1.23 -5.32 3.32
C ARG A 56 -1.78 -6.14 4.47
N SER A 57 -2.53 -7.19 4.16
CA SER A 57 -2.93 -8.19 5.16
C SER A 57 -1.68 -8.78 5.82
N ALA A 58 -1.78 -9.13 7.11
CA ALA A 58 -0.68 -9.67 7.92
C ALA A 58 -0.01 -10.93 7.31
N VAL A 59 -0.67 -11.55 6.32
CA VAL A 59 -0.20 -12.66 5.48
C VAL A 59 1.10 -12.31 4.70
N GLY A 60 1.50 -11.03 4.63
CA GLY A 60 2.72 -10.56 3.97
C GLY A 60 3.83 -10.05 4.88
N MET A 61 3.79 -10.30 6.20
CA MET A 61 4.90 -9.96 7.09
C MET A 61 6.17 -10.70 6.64
N PRO A 62 7.33 -10.03 6.53
CA PRO A 62 8.54 -10.73 6.17
C PRO A 62 8.84 -11.79 7.24
N PRO A 63 9.25 -13.01 6.83
CA PRO A 63 9.31 -14.18 7.72
C PRO A 63 10.28 -14.04 8.90
N ASN A 64 11.11 -12.98 8.94
CA ASN A 64 12.08 -12.68 9.99
C ASN A 64 11.83 -11.34 10.69
N LEU A 65 10.58 -10.86 10.75
CA LEU A 65 10.30 -9.67 11.53
C LEU A 65 10.32 -10.01 13.03
N ASP A 66 11.37 -9.56 13.74
CA ASP A 66 11.42 -9.64 15.19
C ASP A 66 10.30 -8.78 15.78
N SER A 67 9.26 -9.43 16.30
CA SER A 67 8.08 -8.76 16.86
C SER A 67 8.41 -7.83 18.02
N ARG A 68 9.57 -8.02 18.68
CA ARG A 68 10.06 -7.11 19.74
C ARG A 68 10.60 -5.79 19.19
N LYS A 69 10.85 -5.70 17.89
CA LYS A 69 11.37 -4.50 17.21
C LYS A 69 10.30 -3.70 16.47
N VAL A 70 9.04 -4.14 16.52
CA VAL A 70 7.93 -3.51 15.80
C VAL A 70 6.77 -3.27 16.74
N TYR A 71 6.24 -2.05 16.74
CA TYR A 71 5.04 -1.73 17.52
C TYR A 71 3.84 -2.53 17.01
N SER A 72 3.09 -3.10 17.94
CA SER A 72 1.78 -3.66 17.64
C SER A 72 0.86 -2.54 17.17
N ASN A 73 0.37 -2.62 15.93
CA ASN A 73 -0.50 -1.61 15.30
C ASN A 73 -1.61 -2.28 14.47
N SER A 74 -2.21 -3.33 15.03
CA SER A 74 -3.27 -4.13 14.42
C SER A 74 -4.64 -3.94 15.06
N SER A 75 -4.80 -2.93 15.94
CA SER A 75 -6.08 -2.56 16.53
C SER A 75 -7.06 -2.03 15.47
N SER A 76 -8.35 -2.11 15.78
CA SER A 76 -9.43 -1.53 14.99
C SER A 76 -10.43 -0.83 15.92
N PRO A 77 -10.53 0.51 15.90
CA PRO A 77 -9.73 1.43 15.08
C PRO A 77 -8.23 1.34 15.45
N ARG A 78 -7.34 1.69 14.51
CA ARG A 78 -5.89 1.70 14.77
C ARG A 78 -5.54 2.68 15.90
N GLY A 79 -6.30 3.75 15.98
CA GLY A 79 -6.21 4.75 17.02
C GLY A 79 -7.02 5.99 16.65
N LEU A 80 -6.93 7.01 17.49
CA LEU A 80 -7.54 8.32 17.24
C LEU A 80 -6.54 9.23 16.53
N ALA A 81 -7.05 10.05 15.62
CA ALA A 81 -6.31 11.12 14.96
C ALA A 81 -7.06 12.44 15.14
N LEU A 82 -6.47 13.37 15.89
CA LEU A 82 -6.99 14.73 16.04
C LEU A 82 -6.27 15.67 15.06
N ILE A 83 -7.05 16.34 14.21
CA ILE A 83 -6.56 17.34 13.27
C ILE A 83 -7.01 18.71 13.76
N ILE A 84 -6.07 19.58 14.11
CA ILE A 84 -6.35 20.98 14.45
C ILE A 84 -5.93 21.83 13.26
N ALA A 85 -6.91 22.39 12.57
CA ALA A 85 -6.69 23.18 11.37
C ALA A 85 -6.99 24.66 11.64
N ASN A 86 -5.94 25.40 11.97
CA ASN A 86 -6.04 26.84 12.16
C ASN A 86 -5.80 27.55 10.82
N ASP A 87 -6.89 27.99 10.19
CA ASP A 87 -6.89 28.71 8.92
C ASP A 87 -7.00 30.24 9.11
N LYS A 88 -7.54 30.67 10.26
CA LYS A 88 -7.75 32.07 10.64
C LYS A 88 -7.22 32.32 12.05
N PHE A 89 -6.69 33.52 12.26
CA PHE A 89 -6.14 33.93 13.55
C PHE A 89 -6.76 35.27 13.97
N THR A 90 -7.02 35.41 15.27
CA THR A 90 -7.47 36.68 15.86
C THR A 90 -6.34 37.72 15.92
N ASN A 91 -5.10 37.26 16.04
CA ASN A 91 -3.92 38.11 15.98
C ASN A 91 -3.73 38.64 14.55
N ARG A 92 -3.90 39.96 14.38
CA ARG A 92 -3.77 40.65 13.09
C ARG A 92 -2.37 40.55 12.45
N ARG A 93 -1.34 40.15 13.22
CA ARG A 93 0.01 39.93 12.70
C ARG A 93 0.17 38.56 12.02
N LEU A 94 -0.76 37.64 12.25
CA LEU A 94 -0.73 36.31 11.64
C LEU A 94 -1.62 36.29 10.39
N PRO A 95 -1.06 35.96 9.21
CA PRO A 95 -1.86 35.85 8.00
C PRO A 95 -2.77 34.62 8.04
N ALA A 96 -3.88 34.68 7.30
CA ALA A 96 -4.69 33.50 7.05
C ALA A 96 -3.91 32.44 6.27
N ARG A 97 -4.31 31.17 6.40
CA ARG A 97 -3.69 30.02 5.71
C ARG A 97 -4.64 29.45 4.65
N PRO A 98 -4.80 30.12 3.49
CA PRO A 98 -5.60 29.57 2.39
C PRO A 98 -5.00 28.25 1.91
N GLY A 99 -5.85 27.27 1.58
CA GLY A 99 -5.43 25.91 1.22
C GLY A 99 -5.30 24.95 2.42
N SER A 100 -5.37 25.45 3.66
CA SER A 100 -5.40 24.56 4.85
C SER A 100 -6.61 23.62 4.85
N ASP A 101 -7.68 23.92 4.10
CA ASP A 101 -8.82 23.04 3.93
C ASP A 101 -8.50 21.85 3.01
N VAL A 102 -7.67 22.06 1.99
CA VAL A 102 -7.15 21.02 1.08
C VAL A 102 -6.26 20.06 1.86
N ASP A 103 -5.37 20.57 2.71
CA ASP A 103 -4.55 19.76 3.62
C ASP A 103 -5.42 18.87 4.51
N VAL A 104 -6.45 19.45 5.15
CA VAL A 104 -7.36 18.69 6.02
C VAL A 104 -8.09 17.60 5.25
N LYS A 105 -8.60 17.88 4.05
CA LYS A 105 -9.28 16.89 3.22
C LYS A 105 -8.34 15.73 2.87
N ASN A 106 -7.12 16.04 2.45
CA ASN A 106 -6.12 15.06 2.05
C ASN A 106 -5.66 14.20 3.24
N ILE A 107 -5.36 14.82 4.38
CA ILE A 107 -4.94 14.13 5.61
C ILE A 107 -6.07 13.24 6.14
N LYS A 108 -7.32 13.74 6.16
CA LYS A 108 -8.48 12.93 6.54
C LYS A 108 -8.60 11.68 5.70
N LYS A 109 -8.51 11.82 4.37
CA LYS A 109 -8.61 10.70 3.44
C LYS A 109 -7.50 9.66 3.66
N LEU A 110 -6.27 10.14 3.88
CA LEU A 110 -5.12 9.28 4.15
C LEU A 110 -5.30 8.49 5.45
N LEU A 111 -5.61 9.17 6.55
CA LEU A 111 -5.71 8.56 7.87
C LEU A 111 -6.92 7.61 7.97
N ALA A 112 -8.03 7.93 7.32
CA ALA A 112 -9.19 7.05 7.24
C ALA A 112 -8.84 5.76 6.49
N GLY A 113 -8.14 5.89 5.35
CA GLY A 113 -7.64 4.73 4.60
C GLY A 113 -6.63 3.89 5.39
N LEU A 114 -5.94 4.47 6.37
CA LEU A 114 -5.05 3.77 7.28
C LEU A 114 -5.78 3.13 8.48
N GLY A 115 -7.07 3.37 8.67
CA GLY A 115 -7.90 2.78 9.73
C GLY A 115 -7.93 3.56 11.04
N TYR A 116 -7.66 4.87 11.01
CA TYR A 116 -7.81 5.76 12.17
C TYR A 116 -9.21 6.35 12.25
N ASP A 117 -9.69 6.56 13.48
CA ASP A 117 -10.86 7.38 13.76
C ASP A 117 -10.43 8.85 13.87
N ILE A 118 -11.09 9.73 13.12
CA ILE A 118 -10.60 11.10 12.92
C ILE A 118 -11.56 12.13 13.49
N PHE A 119 -11.00 13.02 14.32
CA PHE A 119 -11.63 14.26 14.77
C PHE A 119 -10.92 15.44 14.13
N ALA A 120 -11.66 16.43 13.65
CA ALA A 120 -11.04 17.61 13.06
C ALA A 120 -11.73 18.88 13.53
N ASN A 121 -10.93 19.73 14.14
CA ASN A 121 -11.34 21.00 14.71
C ASN A 121 -10.72 22.14 13.90
N ARG A 122 -11.40 23.28 13.85
CA ARG A 122 -10.95 24.46 13.11
C ARG A 122 -10.80 25.64 14.03
N ASN A 123 -9.70 26.36 13.86
CA ASN A 123 -9.42 27.63 14.54
C ASN A 123 -9.55 27.56 16.06
N GLU A 124 -8.92 26.54 16.64
CA GLU A 124 -8.85 26.39 18.08
C GLU A 124 -7.92 27.44 18.68
N THR A 125 -8.28 27.92 19.87
CA THR A 125 -7.41 28.73 20.70
C THR A 125 -6.49 27.81 21.51
N ALA A 126 -5.47 28.40 22.16
CA ALA A 126 -4.59 27.63 23.05
C ALA A 126 -5.31 27.15 24.32
N GLU A 127 -6.47 27.73 24.63
CA GLU A 127 -7.28 27.34 25.77
C GLU A 127 -8.00 26.03 25.48
N VAL A 128 -7.91 25.09 26.42
CA VAL A 128 -8.59 23.80 26.30
C VAL A 128 -10.08 24.02 26.53
N ASN A 129 -10.88 23.92 25.47
CA ASN A 129 -12.34 23.85 25.59
C ASN A 129 -12.72 22.45 26.11
N THR A 130 -12.80 22.27 27.43
CA THR A 130 -13.51 21.13 28.03
C THR A 130 -15.01 21.31 27.79
N LYS A 131 -15.48 20.93 26.61
CA LYS A 131 -16.92 20.74 26.38
C LYS A 131 -17.22 19.26 26.54
N ASN A 132 -17.68 18.90 27.74
CA ASN A 132 -18.32 17.62 28.05
C ASN A 132 -19.72 17.58 27.45
#